data_AF-A0A1D6J290-F1
#
_entry.id   AF-A0A1D6J290-F1
#
_cell.length_a   1.000
_cell.length_b   1.000
_cell.length_c   1.000
_cell.angle_alpha   90.00
_cell.angle_beta   90.00
_cell.angle_gamma   90.00
#
_symmetry.space_group_name_H-M   'P 1'
#
loop_
_entity.id
_entity.type
_entity.pdbx_description
1 polymer ?
#
loop_
_entity_poly.entity_id
_entity_poly.type
_entity_poly.pdbx_seq_one_letter_code
_entity_poly.pdbx_strand_id
1 'polypeptide(L)'
;MLTLAENRHVKPLSGQASEGRSPSESLELSAEEREDVRFKQAWLTYFWRRAKNHNIEEDIADEKLQFWIEQINYPVTTSEVVEVERGLHELKKLGIESQLWEATRRALDDDLSNHGSPTGSEA
;
A
#
# COMPACT_ATOMS: atom_id res chain seq x y z
N MET A 1 39.80 -26.11 56.82
CA MET A 1 38.43 -26.67 56.96
C MET A 1 38.18 -27.57 55.78
N LEU A 2 37.89 -28.84 56.08
CA LEU A 2 37.35 -29.95 55.30
C LEU A 2 37.21 -29.90 53.76
N THR A 3 37.66 -31.02 53.21
CA THR A 3 37.47 -31.77 51.95
C THR A 3 36.06 -31.88 51.31
N LEU A 4 36.10 -32.42 50.07
CA LEU A 4 35.06 -33.12 49.25
C LEU A 4 34.15 -32.22 48.40
N ALA A 5 33.78 -32.52 47.14
CA ALA A 5 33.97 -33.66 46.23
C ALA A 5 33.76 -33.12 44.80
N GLU A 6 34.56 -33.48 43.79
CA GLU A 6 34.35 -34.64 42.90
C GLU A 6 32.94 -34.75 42.30
N ASN A 7 32.77 -34.43 41.01
CA ASN A 7 32.57 -35.48 40.00
C ASN A 7 32.45 -34.96 38.56
N ARG A 8 33.15 -35.71 37.71
CA ARG A 8 33.28 -35.59 36.25
C ARG A 8 32.00 -36.08 35.58
N HIS A 9 31.49 -35.37 34.57
CA HIS A 9 30.99 -36.02 33.35
C HIS A 9 30.78 -35.00 32.22
N VAL A 10 31.65 -35.02 31.23
CA VAL A 10 31.30 -34.58 29.87
C VAL A 10 30.64 -35.76 29.17
N LYS A 11 29.49 -35.54 28.51
CA LYS A 11 28.98 -36.27 27.33
C LYS A 11 27.67 -35.64 26.80
N PRO A 12 27.27 -35.87 25.53
CA PRO A 12 27.01 -34.82 24.55
C PRO A 12 25.62 -34.95 23.87
N LEU A 13 25.39 -34.13 22.83
CA LEU A 13 24.29 -34.15 21.84
C LEU A 13 22.85 -34.14 22.40
N SER A 14 22.13 -33.06 22.10
CA SER A 14 20.80 -33.22 21.51
C SER A 14 20.60 -32.08 20.51
N GLY A 15 20.57 -32.42 19.22
CA GLY A 15 20.06 -31.53 18.22
C GLY A 15 18.58 -31.28 18.49
N GLN A 16 18.25 -30.06 18.90
CA GLN A 16 16.99 -29.47 18.46
C GLN A 16 17.25 -29.02 17.02
N ALA A 17 17.06 -29.91 16.07
CA ALA A 17 15.77 -30.01 15.40
C ALA A 17 15.39 -28.60 14.95
N SER A 18 15.81 -28.29 13.73
CA SER A 18 15.00 -27.47 12.84
C SER A 18 13.57 -27.97 13.00
N GLU A 19 12.79 -27.30 13.85
CA GLU A 19 11.36 -27.28 13.67
C GLU A 19 11.20 -26.61 12.33
N GLY A 20 11.09 -27.46 11.32
CA GLY A 20 10.64 -27.08 10.00
C GLY A 20 9.31 -26.40 10.25
N ARG A 21 9.33 -25.07 10.30
CA ARG A 21 8.16 -24.27 10.05
C ARG A 21 7.60 -24.86 8.77
N SER A 22 6.45 -25.51 8.91
CA SER A 22 5.82 -26.10 7.74
C SER A 22 5.66 -24.96 6.74
N PRO A 23 6.09 -25.10 5.48
CA PRO A 23 5.97 -24.02 4.50
C PRO A 23 4.51 -23.56 4.36
N SER A 24 3.55 -24.37 4.82
CA SER A 24 2.12 -24.10 4.87
C SER A 24 1.72 -22.96 5.82
N GLU A 25 2.38 -22.78 6.97
CA GLU A 25 2.06 -21.69 7.93
C GLU A 25 2.69 -20.34 7.56
N SER A 26 3.45 -20.27 6.46
CA SER A 26 3.99 -19.02 5.92
C SER A 26 3.24 -18.52 4.68
N LEU A 27 2.23 -19.27 4.22
CA LEU A 27 1.45 -18.99 3.01
C LEU A 27 0.07 -18.40 3.31
N GLU A 28 -0.36 -18.40 4.57
CA GLU A 28 -1.63 -17.82 4.97
C GLU A 28 -1.39 -16.44 5.60
N LEU A 29 -2.02 -15.40 5.01
CA LEU A 29 -1.92 -14.03 5.50
C LEU A 29 -2.64 -13.90 6.84
N SER A 30 -2.01 -13.22 7.79
CA SER A 30 -2.65 -12.81 9.03
C SER A 30 -3.82 -11.84 8.77
N ALA A 31 -4.70 -11.68 9.76
CA ALA A 31 -5.80 -10.73 9.65
C ALA A 31 -5.31 -9.28 9.42
N GLU A 32 -4.19 -8.91 10.06
CA GLU A 32 -3.58 -7.59 9.92
C GLU A 32 -3.02 -7.38 8.51
N GLU A 33 -2.27 -8.35 7.96
CA GLU A 33 -1.75 -8.27 6.60
C GLU A 33 -2.88 -8.19 5.56
N ARG A 34 -3.97 -8.91 5.77
CA ARG A 34 -5.15 -8.82 4.87
C ARG A 34 -5.77 -7.43 4.89
N GLU A 35 -5.88 -6.82 6.08
CA GLU A 35 -6.42 -5.46 6.21
C GLU A 35 -5.50 -4.42 5.56
N ASP A 36 -4.18 -4.55 5.73
CA ASP A 36 -3.19 -3.70 5.06
C ASP A 36 -3.33 -3.78 3.53
N VAL A 37 -3.48 -4.99 2.98
CA VAL A 37 -3.72 -5.16 1.54
C VAL A 37 -5.04 -4.48 1.11
N ARG A 38 -6.13 -4.63 1.87
CA ARG A 38 -7.41 -3.95 1.58
C ARG A 38 -7.26 -2.44 1.59
N PHE A 39 -6.54 -1.91 2.58
CA PHE A 39 -6.26 -0.49 2.66
C PHE A 39 -5.49 0.00 1.44
N LYS A 40 -4.45 -0.73 1.02
CA LYS A 40 -3.68 -0.42 -0.19
C LYS A 40 -4.52 -0.50 -1.47
N GLN A 41 -5.40 -1.50 -1.61
CA GLN A 41 -6.35 -1.58 -2.74
C GLN A 41 -7.30 -0.36 -2.77
N ALA A 42 -7.83 0.05 -1.62
CA ALA A 42 -8.68 1.24 -1.52
C ALA A 42 -7.90 2.52 -1.87
N TRP A 43 -6.65 2.62 -1.42
CA TRP A 43 -5.75 3.72 -1.76
C TRP A 43 -5.49 3.80 -3.26
N LEU A 44 -5.16 2.68 -3.90
CA LEU A 44 -4.97 2.59 -5.34
C LEU A 44 -6.22 3.01 -6.11
N THR A 45 -7.39 2.48 -5.70
CA THR A 45 -8.68 2.87 -6.27
C THR A 45 -8.93 4.38 -6.16
N TYR A 46 -8.62 4.97 -5.01
CA TYR A 46 -8.77 6.41 -4.78
C TYR A 46 -7.89 7.24 -5.71
N PHE A 47 -6.60 6.92 -5.78
CA PHE A 47 -5.64 7.67 -6.60
C PHE A 47 -5.98 7.57 -8.09
N TRP A 48 -6.30 6.39 -8.60
CA TRP A 48 -6.68 6.22 -10.01
C TRP A 48 -8.01 6.91 -10.34
N ARG A 49 -8.98 6.90 -9.43
CA ARG A 49 -10.23 7.68 -9.61
C ARG A 49 -9.95 9.18 -9.69
N ARG A 50 -9.07 9.67 -8.82
CA ARG A 50 -8.72 11.09 -8.82
C ARG A 50 -7.90 11.46 -10.07
N ALA A 51 -6.98 10.61 -10.50
CA ALA A 51 -6.22 10.79 -11.74
C ALA A 51 -7.16 10.90 -12.94
N LYS A 52 -8.12 9.98 -13.07
CA LYS A 52 -9.17 10.03 -14.09
C LYS A 52 -9.95 11.35 -14.07
N ASN A 53 -10.39 11.80 -12.89
CA ASN A 53 -11.18 13.03 -12.76
C ASN A 53 -10.41 14.31 -13.13
N HIS A 54 -9.08 14.30 -13.00
CA HIS A 54 -8.21 15.42 -13.37
C HIS A 54 -7.51 15.21 -14.72
N ASN A 55 -7.94 14.22 -15.52
CA ASN A 55 -7.36 13.93 -16.83
C ASN A 55 -5.83 13.65 -16.77
N ILE A 56 -5.38 12.97 -15.72
CA ILE A 56 -3.99 12.55 -15.52
C ILE A 56 -3.84 11.10 -15.99
N GLU A 57 -2.83 10.83 -16.81
CA GLU A 57 -2.58 9.51 -17.43
C GLU A 57 -3.87 8.94 -18.07
N GLU A 58 -4.56 9.75 -18.89
CA GLU A 58 -5.89 9.44 -19.43
C GLU A 58 -5.95 8.13 -20.23
N ASP A 59 -4.84 7.74 -20.81
CA ASP A 59 -4.66 6.51 -21.58
C ASP A 59 -4.78 5.25 -20.72
N ILE A 60 -4.47 5.32 -19.41
CA ILE A 60 -4.46 4.17 -18.51
C ILE A 60 -5.34 4.32 -17.27
N ALA A 61 -5.70 5.55 -16.87
CA ALA A 61 -6.35 5.81 -15.58
C ALA A 61 -7.70 5.10 -15.43
N ASP A 62 -8.49 5.01 -16.50
CA ASP A 62 -9.78 4.31 -16.47
C ASP A 62 -9.60 2.79 -16.33
N GLU A 63 -8.69 2.20 -17.11
CA GLU A 63 -8.37 0.77 -17.05
C GLU A 63 -7.87 0.39 -15.64
N LYS A 64 -6.94 1.17 -15.09
CA LYS A 64 -6.39 0.94 -13.76
C LYS A 64 -7.46 1.08 -12.67
N LEU A 65 -8.33 2.09 -12.78
CA LEU A 65 -9.41 2.26 -11.84
C LEU A 65 -10.36 1.05 -11.84
N GLN A 66 -10.76 0.55 -13.02
CA GLN A 66 -11.63 -0.61 -13.10
C GLN A 66 -10.97 -1.85 -12.52
N PHE A 67 -9.70 -2.10 -12.86
CA PHE A 67 -8.92 -3.21 -12.30
C PHE A 67 -8.97 -3.22 -10.76
N TRP A 68 -8.67 -2.09 -10.11
CA TRP A 68 -8.65 -2.03 -8.64
C TRP A 68 -10.04 -2.16 -8.01
N ILE A 69 -11.10 -1.65 -8.67
CA ILE A 69 -12.48 -1.85 -8.23
C ILE A 69 -12.85 -3.34 -8.26
N GLU A 70 -12.44 -4.07 -9.30
CA GLU A 70 -12.68 -5.51 -9.42
C GLU A 70 -11.93 -6.29 -8.34
N GLN A 71 -10.67 -5.93 -8.05
CA GLN A 71 -9.84 -6.59 -7.03
C GLN A 71 -10.45 -6.57 -5.62
N ILE A 72 -11.25 -5.55 -5.29
CA ILE A 72 -11.91 -5.45 -3.98
C ILE A 72 -12.90 -6.62 -3.76
N ASN A 73 -13.47 -7.19 -4.83
CA ASN A 73 -14.45 -8.27 -4.72
C ASN A 73 -13.82 -9.65 -4.51
N TYR A 74 -12.52 -9.80 -4.75
CA TYR A 74 -11.83 -11.07 -4.59
C TYR A 74 -11.26 -11.24 -3.17
N PRO A 75 -11.12 -12.48 -2.66
CA PRO A 75 -10.47 -12.72 -1.38
C PRO A 75 -8.99 -12.32 -1.42
N VAL A 76 -8.50 -11.74 -0.31
CA VAL A 76 -7.09 -11.36 -0.20
C VAL A 76 -6.24 -12.62 -0.05
N THR A 77 -5.45 -12.90 -1.08
CA THR A 77 -4.49 -14.00 -1.11
C THR A 77 -3.06 -13.47 -1.13
N THR A 78 -2.06 -14.34 -0.99
CA THR A 78 -0.64 -13.96 -1.09
C THR A 78 -0.29 -13.30 -2.43
N SER A 79 -1.01 -13.60 -3.51
CA SER A 79 -0.83 -12.93 -4.81
C SER A 79 -1.24 -11.46 -4.76
N GLU A 80 -2.28 -11.12 -4.00
CA GLU A 80 -2.78 -9.74 -3.90
C GLU A 80 -1.76 -8.82 -3.26
N VAL A 81 -0.94 -9.34 -2.34
CA VAL A 81 0.20 -8.59 -1.76
C VAL A 81 1.13 -8.13 -2.87
N VAL A 82 1.48 -9.01 -3.81
CA VAL A 82 2.39 -8.65 -4.91
C VAL A 82 1.74 -7.62 -5.83
N GLU A 83 0.45 -7.79 -6.16
CA GLU A 83 -0.24 -6.84 -7.03
C GLU A 83 -0.36 -5.46 -6.39
N VAL A 84 -0.71 -5.33 -5.11
CA VAL A 84 -0.76 -4.00 -4.46
C VAL A 84 0.60 -3.33 -4.41
N GLU A 85 1.67 -4.08 -4.15
CA GLU A 85 3.03 -3.51 -4.16
C GLU A 85 3.43 -3.04 -5.56
N ARG A 86 3.07 -3.80 -6.62
CA ARG A 86 3.26 -3.37 -8.01
C ARG A 86 2.45 -2.12 -8.34
N GLY A 87 1.19 -2.06 -7.91
CA GLY A 87 0.32 -0.90 -8.11
C GLY A 87 0.85 0.36 -7.42
N LEU A 88 1.32 0.24 -6.18
CA LEU A 88 1.91 1.36 -5.44
C LEU A 88 3.21 1.83 -6.09
N HIS A 89 4.03 0.89 -6.57
CA HIS A 89 5.23 1.23 -7.32
C HIS A 89 4.90 1.97 -8.63
N GLU A 90 3.84 1.56 -9.33
CA GLU A 90 3.38 2.23 -10.55
C GLU A 90 2.93 3.67 -10.27
N LEU A 91 2.11 3.91 -9.23
CA LEU A 91 1.74 5.27 -8.82
C LEU A 91 2.97 6.15 -8.57
N LYS A 92 3.97 5.60 -7.88
CA LYS A 92 5.22 6.31 -7.59
C LYS A 92 6.02 6.59 -8.86
N LYS A 93 6.13 5.61 -9.76
CA LYS A 93 6.88 5.74 -11.02
C LYS A 93 6.29 6.81 -11.93
N LEU A 94 4.96 6.91 -11.98
CA LEU A 94 4.23 7.91 -12.76
C LEU A 94 4.11 9.26 -12.05
N GLY A 95 4.50 9.35 -10.78
CA GLY A 95 4.41 10.58 -10.00
C GLY A 95 2.98 11.09 -9.80
N ILE A 96 1.99 10.18 -9.77
CA ILE A 96 0.56 10.52 -9.75
C ILE A 96 0.20 11.48 -8.61
N GLU A 97 0.78 11.28 -7.42
CA GLU A 97 0.54 12.16 -6.27
C GLU A 97 0.98 13.60 -6.52
N SER A 98 2.16 13.80 -7.11
CA SER A 98 2.66 15.13 -7.45
C SER A 98 1.79 15.79 -8.52
N GLN A 99 1.40 15.04 -9.56
CA GLN A 99 0.51 15.52 -10.61
C GLN A 99 -0.85 15.95 -10.03
N LEU A 100 -1.43 15.14 -9.14
CA LEU A 100 -2.70 15.45 -8.47
C LEU A 100 -2.61 16.67 -7.55
N TRP A 101 -1.49 16.82 -6.83
CA TRP A 101 -1.23 17.97 -5.99
C TRP A 101 -1.17 19.27 -6.82
N GLU A 102 -0.49 19.24 -7.95
CA GLU A 102 -0.44 20.37 -8.88
C GLU A 102 -1.81 20.69 -9.49
N ALA A 103 -2.53 19.68 -9.96
CA ALA A 103 -3.87 19.85 -10.53
C ALA A 103 -4.85 20.47 -9.52
N THR A 104 -4.77 20.04 -8.25
CA THR A 104 -5.62 20.59 -7.18
C THR A 104 -5.29 22.05 -6.88
N ARG A 105 -4.01 22.44 -6.88
CA ARG A 105 -3.64 23.86 -6.68
C ARG A 105 -4.09 24.74 -7.84
N ARG A 106 -3.89 24.30 -9.09
CA ARG A 106 -4.36 25.05 -10.27
C ARG A 106 -5.86 25.31 -10.21
N ALA A 107 -6.66 24.31 -9.83
CA ALA A 107 -8.10 24.47 -9.68
C ALA A 107 -8.48 25.53 -8.62
N LEU A 108 -7.75 25.61 -7.50
CA LEU A 108 -7.98 26.63 -6.48
C LEU A 108 -7.61 28.04 -6.96
N ASP A 109 -6.51 28.17 -7.70
CA ASP A 109 -6.07 29.45 -8.26
C ASP A 109 -7.07 29.98 -9.31
N ASP A 110 -7.64 29.09 -10.13
CA ASP A 110 -8.67 29.42 -11.10
C ASP A 110 -9.97 29.89 -10.42
N ASP A 111 -10.42 29.21 -9.36
CA ASP A 111 -11.61 29.61 -8.58
C ASP A 111 -11.44 30.99 -7.93
N LEU A 112 -10.25 31.28 -7.37
CA LEU A 112 -9.93 32.58 -6.78
C LEU A 112 -9.90 33.70 -7.83
N SER A 113 -9.37 33.39 -9.01
CA SER A 113 -9.32 34.35 -10.14
C SER A 113 -10.72 34.64 -10.68
N ASN A 114 -11.61 33.65 -10.70
CA ASN A 114 -12.97 33.79 -11.21
C ASN A 114 -13.92 34.49 -10.22
N HIS A 115 -13.68 34.38 -8.91
CA HIS A 115 -14.46 35.08 -7.87
C HIS A 115 -13.96 36.50 -7.56
N GLY A 116 -12.81 36.90 -8.09
CA GLY A 116 -12.22 38.23 -7.92
C GLY A 116 -12.78 39.31 -8.85
N SER A 117 -14.11 39.52 -8.90
CA SER A 117 -14.72 40.79 -9.36
C SER A 117 -16.20 40.89 -8.99
N PRO A 118 -16.53 41.50 -7.84
CA PRO A 118 -17.71 42.36 -7.81
C PRO A 118 -17.45 43.60 -6.96
N THR A 119 -16.52 44.47 -7.34
CA THR A 119 -16.53 45.83 -6.79
C THR A 119 -16.10 46.84 -7.85
N GLY A 120 -17.04 47.68 -8.25
CA GLY A 120 -16.73 48.98 -8.82
C GLY A 120 -16.94 49.09 -10.32
N SER A 121 -18.14 49.44 -10.72
CA SER A 121 -18.39 50.73 -11.39
C SER A 121 -19.86 50.81 -11.80
N GLU A 122 -20.65 51.57 -11.06
CA GLU A 122 -21.66 52.40 -11.68
C GLU A 122 -21.69 53.75 -10.96
N ALA A 123 -21.75 54.79 -11.78
CA ALA A 123 -21.44 56.18 -11.51
C ALA A 123 -22.60 56.96 -10.88
#